data_AF-A0ABD4RZN9-F1
#
_entry.id   AF-A0ABD4RZN9-F1
#
_cell.length_a   1.000
_cell.length_b   1.000
_cell.length_c   1.000
_cell.angle_alpha   90.00
_cell.angle_beta   90.00
_cell.angle_gamma   90.00
#
_symmetry.space_group_name_H-M   'P 1'
#
loop_
_entity.id
_entity.type
_entity.pdbx_description
1 polymer ?
#
loop_
_entity_poly.entity_id
_entity_poly.type
_entity_poly.pdbx_seq_one_letter_code
_entity_poly.pdbx_strand_id
1 'polypeptide(L)'
;MNDLTIINQNNQFLVESREVAELIEKDHNQLLRSIRGYISALKQSAKLHTDDFFIESTYKNENNQKYPCYLLTKKGCDMVANKMTGEKGIIFTAIYVTKFEEMEQELKEQQPKLPTTYKEALQQLLIEVEEKEQLQLENQTMKPKADYFDALVERNLLTNIRDTAKELGVKEKTFVLWLIEKKYCYRDLKGKIKPYSNKMQYFELKEFTTPHGHSDTQTLINPKGREAFRLLLIKDGLVKEKECQITLLG
;
A
#
# COMPACT_ATOMS: atom_id res chain seq x y z
N MET A 1 -17.83 21.23 18.17
CA MET A 1 -16.47 21.82 18.14
C MET A 1 -15.89 21.45 16.80
N ASN A 2 -15.50 22.43 15.99
CA ASN A 2 -14.78 22.13 14.76
C ASN A 2 -13.35 21.78 15.15
N ASP A 3 -12.92 20.57 14.82
CA ASP A 3 -11.55 20.12 15.04
C ASP A 3 -10.64 20.69 13.96
N LEU A 4 -9.48 21.21 14.39
CA LEU A 4 -8.50 21.84 13.53
C LEU A 4 -7.82 20.78 12.65
N THR A 5 -8.05 20.82 11.35
CA THR A 5 -7.40 19.89 10.42
C THR A 5 -5.97 20.36 10.13
N ILE A 6 -4.98 19.57 10.54
CA ILE A 6 -3.57 19.86 10.26
C ILE A 6 -3.08 18.97 9.12
N ILE A 7 -2.42 19.60 8.16
CA ILE A 7 -1.81 18.97 6.99
C ILE A 7 -0.32 18.78 7.30
N ASN A 8 0.19 17.55 7.18
CA ASN A 8 1.62 17.28 7.22
C ASN A 8 2.19 17.30 5.80
N GLN A 9 3.02 18.31 5.49
CA GLN A 9 3.77 18.39 4.23
C GLN A 9 5.25 18.57 4.54
N ASN A 10 6.09 17.71 3.97
CA ASN A 10 7.56 17.77 4.14
C ASN A 10 8.01 17.83 5.61
N ASN A 11 7.35 17.08 6.50
CA ASN A 11 7.62 17.08 7.94
C ASN A 11 7.33 18.44 8.63
N GLN A 12 6.46 19.25 8.01
CA GLN A 12 5.98 20.51 8.55
C GLN A 12 4.46 20.45 8.68
N PHE A 13 3.99 20.82 9.86
CA PHE A 13 2.56 20.93 10.17
C PHE A 13 2.02 22.27 9.69
N LEU A 14 0.99 22.20 8.86
CA LEU A 14 0.36 23.33 8.19
C LEU A 14 -1.14 23.33 8.46
N VAL A 15 -1.70 24.53 8.58
CA VAL A 15 -3.14 24.73 8.79
C VAL A 15 -3.70 25.54 7.65
N GLU A 16 -4.83 25.13 7.08
CA GLU A 16 -5.51 25.96 6.09
C GLU A 16 -6.16 27.21 6.71
N SER A 17 -5.96 28.35 6.06
CA SER A 17 -6.59 29.63 6.43
C SER A 17 -8.13 29.58 6.53
N ARG A 18 -8.80 28.61 5.91
CA ARG A 18 -10.26 28.42 6.01
C ARG A 18 -10.65 27.90 7.39
N GLU A 19 -9.98 26.85 7.84
CA GLU A 19 -10.12 26.28 9.18
C GLU A 19 -9.84 27.33 10.26
N VAL A 20 -8.77 28.13 10.06
CA VAL A 20 -8.45 29.24 10.96
C VAL A 20 -9.57 30.26 11.00
N ALA A 21 -10.11 30.65 9.82
CA ALA A 21 -11.19 31.62 9.72
C ALA A 21 -12.48 31.15 10.43
N GLU A 22 -12.81 29.87 10.30
CA GLU A 22 -13.95 29.26 10.99
C GLU A 22 -13.77 29.29 12.52
N LEU A 23 -12.59 28.88 13.02
CA LEU A 23 -12.31 28.85 14.45
C LEU A 23 -12.32 30.22 15.11
N ILE A 24 -11.85 31.24 14.39
CA ILE A 24 -11.86 32.61 14.89
C ILE A 24 -13.19 33.33 14.59
N GLU A 25 -14.16 32.62 14.01
CA GLU A 25 -15.46 33.15 13.57
C GLU A 25 -15.31 34.47 12.80
N LYS A 26 -14.42 34.48 11.80
CA LYS A 26 -14.13 35.63 10.95
C LYS A 26 -14.28 35.23 9.50
N ASP A 27 -14.84 36.13 8.69
CA ASP A 27 -14.92 35.90 7.24
C ASP A 27 -13.55 35.57 6.67
N HIS A 28 -13.46 34.47 5.90
CA HIS A 28 -12.21 34.04 5.27
C HIS A 28 -11.58 35.15 4.42
N ASN A 29 -12.39 35.91 3.69
CA ASN A 29 -11.91 37.06 2.91
C ASN A 29 -11.24 38.15 3.77
N GLN A 30 -11.76 38.40 4.98
CA GLN A 30 -11.14 39.36 5.89
C GLN A 30 -9.83 38.83 6.45
N LEU A 31 -9.75 37.54 6.78
CA LEU A 31 -8.50 36.91 7.21
C LEU A 31 -7.45 36.93 6.09
N LEU A 32 -7.83 36.60 4.85
CA LEU A 32 -6.93 36.70 3.68
C LEU A 32 -6.39 38.12 3.50
N ARG A 33 -7.22 39.15 3.72
CA ARG A 33 -6.77 40.55 3.67
C ARG A 33 -5.75 40.85 4.77
N SER A 34 -5.98 40.38 6.00
CA SER A 34 -5.02 40.51 7.10
C SER A 34 -3.70 39.80 6.77
N ILE A 35 -3.74 38.56 6.28
CA ILE A 35 -2.55 37.78 5.90
C ILE A 35 -1.75 38.50 4.82
N ARG A 36 -2.39 39.02 3.77
CA ARG A 36 -1.70 39.83 2.74
C ARG A 36 -1.02 41.07 3.33
N GLY A 37 -1.65 41.70 4.32
CA GLY A 37 -1.04 42.80 5.08
C GLY A 37 0.21 42.34 5.85
N TYR A 38 0.15 41.19 6.52
CA TYR A 38 1.30 40.61 7.23
C TYR A 38 2.44 40.26 6.27
N ILE A 39 2.12 39.62 5.14
CA ILE A 39 3.09 39.33 4.06
C ILE A 39 3.74 40.62 3.56
N SER A 40 2.96 41.67 3.33
CA SER A 40 3.48 42.96 2.88
C SER A 40 4.42 43.61 3.90
N ALA A 41 4.16 43.45 5.20
CA ALA A 41 5.05 43.93 6.26
C ALA A 41 6.32 43.07 6.37
N LEU A 42 6.20 41.75 6.26
CA LEU A 42 7.32 40.81 6.29
C LEU A 42 8.30 41.06 5.13
N LYS A 43 7.78 41.36 3.94
CA LYS A 43 8.60 41.71 2.75
C LYS A 43 9.48 42.95 2.93
N GLN A 44 9.20 43.81 3.91
CA GLN A 44 10.03 44.98 4.21
C GLN A 44 11.29 44.62 5.02
N SER A 45 11.33 43.42 5.62
CA SER A 45 12.49 42.91 6.35
C SER A 45 13.33 42.01 5.45
N ALA A 46 14.62 42.30 5.32
CA ALA A 46 15.55 41.46 4.55
C ALA A 46 15.88 40.11 5.22
N LYS A 47 15.47 39.90 6.48
CA LYS A 47 15.82 38.70 7.28
C LYS A 47 14.70 37.67 7.39
N LEU A 48 13.49 38.02 6.97
CA LEU A 48 12.31 37.18 7.16
C LEU A 48 11.77 36.71 5.81
N HIS A 49 11.63 35.41 5.64
CA HIS A 49 10.98 34.82 4.47
C HIS A 49 9.48 34.68 4.74
N THR A 50 8.65 35.08 3.78
CA THR A 50 7.18 35.00 3.92
C THR A 50 6.69 33.56 4.04
N ASP A 51 7.37 32.65 3.35
CA ASP A 51 7.02 31.24 3.24
C ASP A 51 7.22 30.49 4.57
N ASP A 52 8.04 31.03 5.47
CA ASP A 52 8.18 30.52 6.85
C ASP A 52 6.90 30.70 7.66
N PHE A 53 5.99 31.58 7.24
CA PHE A 53 4.75 31.93 7.95
C PHE A 53 3.51 31.54 7.14
N PHE A 54 3.46 31.93 5.86
CA PHE A 54 2.28 31.80 5.01
C PHE A 54 2.70 31.26 3.64
N ILE A 55 2.18 30.09 3.28
CA ILE A 55 2.43 29.45 1.99
C ILE A 55 1.17 29.61 1.14
N GLU A 56 1.31 30.11 -0.10
CA GLU A 56 0.20 30.26 -1.02
C GLU A 56 -0.37 28.90 -1.46
N SER A 57 -1.69 28.77 -1.43
CA SER A 57 -2.38 27.56 -1.84
C SER A 57 -3.73 27.88 -2.48
N THR A 58 -4.42 26.85 -2.97
CA THR A 58 -5.76 26.98 -3.54
C THR A 58 -6.64 25.84 -3.07
N TYR A 59 -7.92 26.12 -2.85
CA TYR A 59 -8.93 25.11 -2.57
C TYR A 59 -9.96 25.07 -3.68
N LYS A 60 -10.66 23.94 -3.81
CA LYS A 60 -11.80 23.78 -4.72
C LYS A 60 -13.10 23.89 -3.94
N ASN A 61 -14.07 24.61 -4.47
CA ASN A 61 -15.45 24.59 -3.95
C ASN A 61 -16.24 23.38 -4.48
N GLU A 62 -17.49 23.24 -4.05
CA GLU A 62 -18.43 22.21 -4.51
C GLU A 62 -18.61 22.20 -6.04
N ASN A 63 -18.46 23.37 -6.68
CA ASN A 63 -18.53 23.54 -8.14
C ASN A 63 -17.18 23.33 -8.85
N ASN A 64 -16.17 22.75 -8.19
CA ASN A 64 -14.81 22.55 -8.69
C ASN A 64 -14.04 23.83 -9.10
N GLN A 65 -14.54 25.01 -8.73
CA GLN A 65 -13.88 26.28 -8.97
C GLN A 65 -12.77 26.48 -7.93
N LYS A 66 -11.60 26.96 -8.39
CA LYS A 66 -10.44 27.19 -7.54
C LYS A 66 -10.49 28.58 -6.91
N TYR A 67 -10.30 28.63 -5.60
CA TYR A 67 -10.22 29.86 -4.83
C TYR A 67 -8.89 29.93 -4.05
N PRO A 68 -8.33 31.12 -3.84
CA PRO A 68 -7.08 31.29 -3.12
C PRO A 68 -7.25 31.02 -1.63
N CYS A 69 -6.28 30.33 -1.03
CA CYS A 69 -6.12 30.22 0.42
C CYS A 69 -4.63 30.27 0.78
N TYR A 70 -4.33 30.35 2.08
CA TYR A 70 -2.98 30.17 2.59
C TYR A 70 -2.92 28.94 3.48
N LEU A 71 -1.77 28.27 3.46
CA LEU A 71 -1.33 27.30 4.46
C LEU A 71 -0.47 28.04 5.49
N LEU A 72 -0.87 27.99 6.75
CA LEU A 72 -0.21 28.65 7.86
C LEU A 72 0.68 27.65 8.57
N THR A 73 1.93 28.02 8.78
CA THR A 73 2.86 27.28 9.64
C THR A 73 2.53 27.56 11.11
N LYS A 74 3.18 26.85 12.05
CA LYS A 74 3.13 27.18 13.49
C LYS A 74 3.39 28.69 13.75
N LYS A 75 4.43 29.25 13.11
CA LYS A 75 4.77 30.68 13.19
C LYS A 75 3.68 31.58 12.58
N GLY A 76 3.06 31.14 11.49
CA GLY A 76 1.94 31.84 10.86
C GLY A 76 0.72 31.91 11.79
N CYS A 77 0.38 30.80 12.44
CA CYS A 77 -0.69 30.74 13.46
C CYS A 77 -0.38 31.65 14.64
N ASP A 78 0.85 31.60 15.19
CA ASP A 78 1.30 32.50 16.26
C ASP A 78 1.13 33.96 15.85
N MET A 79 1.48 34.31 14.62
CA MET A 79 1.36 35.68 14.12
C MET A 79 -0.10 36.15 14.03
N VAL A 80 -0.98 35.30 13.51
CA VAL A 80 -2.42 35.59 13.45
C VAL A 80 -2.99 35.77 14.85
N ALA A 81 -2.69 34.84 15.76
CA ALA A 81 -3.16 34.86 17.13
C ALA A 81 -2.70 36.12 17.89
N ASN A 82 -1.42 36.48 17.79
CA ASN A 82 -0.84 37.66 18.45
C ASN A 82 -1.40 38.99 17.94
N LYS A 83 -1.89 39.03 16.69
CA LYS A 83 -2.50 40.24 16.09
C LYS A 83 -4.02 40.24 16.21
N MET A 84 -4.59 39.17 16.75
CA MET A 84 -5.97 39.14 17.18
C MET A 84 -6.08 39.61 18.63
N THR A 85 -7.20 40.25 18.97
CA THR A 85 -7.44 40.77 20.31
C THR A 85 -8.80 40.27 20.79
N GLY A 86 -8.89 39.95 22.08
CA GLY A 86 -10.10 39.44 22.71
C GLY A 86 -10.15 37.92 22.84
N GLU A 87 -11.28 37.43 23.34
CA GLU A 87 -11.52 36.02 23.71
C GLU A 87 -11.24 35.04 22.57
N LYS A 88 -11.60 35.41 21.33
CA LYS A 88 -11.39 34.58 20.14
C LYS A 88 -9.92 34.30 19.84
N GLY A 89 -9.04 35.28 20.08
CA GLY A 89 -7.60 35.10 19.92
C GLY A 89 -7.05 34.13 20.95
N ILE A 90 -7.50 34.22 22.20
CA ILE A 90 -7.10 33.33 23.30
C ILE A 90 -7.53 31.89 23.02
N ILE A 91 -8.78 31.69 22.62
CA ILE A 91 -9.33 30.36 22.29
C ILE A 91 -8.57 29.75 21.11
N PHE A 92 -8.36 30.52 20.04
CA PHE A 92 -7.59 30.04 18.89
C PHE A 92 -6.17 29.62 19.30
N THR A 93 -5.49 30.42 20.12
CA THR A 93 -4.17 30.07 20.67
C THR A 93 -4.18 28.75 21.41
N ALA A 94 -5.14 28.56 22.31
CA ALA A 94 -5.25 27.31 23.05
C ALA A 94 -5.44 26.11 22.11
N ILE A 95 -6.37 26.21 21.15
CA ILE A 95 -6.71 25.11 20.24
C ILE A 95 -5.50 24.74 19.36
N TYR A 96 -4.87 25.71 18.69
CA TYR A 96 -3.76 25.36 17.79
C TYR A 96 -2.54 24.88 18.57
N VAL A 97 -2.19 25.49 19.72
CA VAL A 97 -1.03 25.04 20.51
C VAL A 97 -1.22 23.59 20.93
N THR A 98 -2.38 23.23 21.50
CA THR A 98 -2.68 21.85 21.89
C THR A 98 -2.60 20.91 20.70
N LYS A 99 -3.17 21.28 19.55
CA LYS A 99 -3.14 20.43 18.35
C LYS A 99 -1.73 20.22 17.79
N PHE A 100 -0.90 21.26 17.76
CA PHE A 100 0.50 21.13 17.33
C PHE A 100 1.32 20.27 18.31
N GLU A 101 1.08 20.39 19.63
CA GLU A 101 1.74 19.55 20.63
C GLU A 101 1.36 18.08 20.51
N GLU A 102 0.06 17.77 20.33
CA GLU A 102 -0.43 16.41 20.09
C GLU A 102 0.30 15.77 18.89
N MET A 103 0.41 16.49 17.77
CA MET A 103 1.07 15.95 16.58
C MET A 103 2.59 15.87 16.70
N GLU A 104 3.23 16.81 17.41
CA GLU A 104 4.66 16.71 17.73
C GLU A 104 4.95 15.48 18.61
N GLN A 105 4.03 15.11 19.52
CA GLN A 105 4.12 13.89 20.30
C GLN A 105 3.94 12.63 19.45
N GLU A 106 2.94 12.59 18.57
CA GLU A 106 2.74 11.47 17.63
C GLU A 106 3.99 11.22 16.77
N LEU A 107 4.64 12.28 16.25
CA LEU A 107 5.89 12.12 15.51
C LEU A 107 7.05 11.63 16.38
N LYS A 108 7.13 12.06 17.65
CA LYS A 108 8.14 11.59 18.61
C LYS A 108 7.96 10.12 18.97
N GLU A 109 6.73 9.63 18.98
CA GLU A 109 6.43 8.22 19.24
C GLU A 109 6.66 7.34 18.02
N GLN A 110 6.48 7.88 16.81
CA GLN A 110 6.74 7.18 15.55
C GLN A 110 8.22 7.16 15.15
N GLN A 111 9.04 8.10 15.63
CA GLN A 111 10.49 8.03 15.45
C GLN A 111 11.09 6.96 16.38
N PRO A 112 12.00 6.10 15.89
CA PRO A 112 12.75 5.21 16.76
C PRO A 112 13.49 6.09 17.78
N LYS A 113 13.12 5.97 19.06
CA LYS A 113 13.79 6.68 20.14
C LYS A 113 15.26 6.28 20.10
N LEU A 114 16.11 7.22 19.65
CA LEU A 114 17.55 7.03 19.70
C LEU A 114 17.91 6.74 21.17
N PRO A 115 18.54 5.59 21.46
CA PRO A 115 18.88 5.23 22.83
C PRO A 115 19.77 6.33 23.40
N THR A 116 19.32 6.93 24.49
CA THR A 116 20.04 8.05 25.13
C THR A 116 21.20 7.57 25.98
N THR A 117 21.22 6.27 26.28
CA THR A 117 22.27 5.61 27.05
C THR A 117 22.83 4.39 26.31
N TYR A 118 24.12 4.09 26.54
CA TYR A 118 24.79 2.92 25.96
C TYR A 118 24.10 1.60 26.33
N LYS A 119 23.50 1.51 27.53
CA LYS A 119 22.76 0.34 28.00
C LYS A 119 21.51 0.06 27.16
N GLU A 120 20.72 1.09 26.89
CA GLU A 120 19.50 0.96 26.07
C GLU A 120 19.84 0.58 24.63
N ALA A 121 20.93 1.13 24.08
CA ALA A 121 21.41 0.78 22.74
C ALA A 121 21.79 -0.71 22.65
N LEU A 122 22.46 -1.24 23.66
CA LEU A 122 22.85 -2.65 23.70
C LEU A 122 21.63 -3.58 23.80
N GLN A 123 20.60 -3.18 24.55
CA GLN A 123 19.35 -3.94 24.68
C GLN A 123 18.57 -3.98 23.36
N GLN A 124 18.46 -2.86 22.66
CA GLN A 124 17.80 -2.81 21.36
C GLN A 124 18.55 -3.66 20.32
N LEU A 125 19.89 -3.58 20.31
CA LEU A 125 20.72 -4.38 19.41
C LEU A 125 20.56 -5.87 19.66
N LEU A 126 20.45 -6.29 20.94
CA LEU A 126 20.19 -7.69 21.29
C LEU A 126 18.85 -8.17 20.71
N ILE A 127 17.78 -7.39 20.87
CA ILE A 127 16.45 -7.71 20.32
C ILE A 127 16.52 -7.82 18.80
N GLU A 128 17.16 -6.86 18.13
CA GLU A 128 17.30 -6.85 16.67
C GLU A 128 18.08 -8.07 16.16
N VAL A 129 19.14 -8.47 16.87
CA VAL A 129 19.91 -9.68 16.55
C VAL A 129 19.06 -10.93 16.74
N GLU A 130 18.33 -11.06 17.85
CA GLU A 130 17.45 -12.20 18.11
C GLU A 130 16.35 -12.33 17.03
N GLU A 131 15.68 -11.23 16.68
CA GLU A 131 14.67 -11.22 15.60
C GLU A 131 15.28 -11.62 14.26
N LYS A 132 16.47 -11.11 13.94
CA LYS A 132 17.17 -11.44 12.70
C LYS A 132 17.59 -12.91 12.65
N GLU A 133 18.06 -13.47 13.76
CA GLU A 133 18.41 -14.88 13.87
C GLU A 133 17.18 -15.78 13.70
N GLN A 134 16.04 -15.42 14.31
CA GLN A 134 14.79 -16.14 14.13
C GLN A 134 14.33 -16.12 12.66
N LEU A 135 14.34 -14.95 12.02
CA LEU A 135 13.99 -14.81 10.61
C LEU A 135 14.95 -15.58 9.70
N GLN A 136 16.23 -15.63 10.03
CA GLN A 136 17.22 -16.42 9.29
C GLN A 136 16.96 -17.92 9.44
N LEU A 137 16.63 -18.38 10.65
CA LEU A 137 16.30 -19.79 10.90
C LEU A 137 15.03 -20.18 10.13
N GLU A 138 13.99 -19.35 10.16
CA GLU A 138 12.76 -19.59 9.40
C GLU A 138 13.07 -19.66 7.89
N ASN A 139 13.85 -18.72 7.36
CA ASN A 139 14.30 -18.76 5.97
C ASN A 139 15.11 -20.01 5.64
N GLN A 140 16.00 -20.46 6.53
CA GLN A 140 16.76 -21.69 6.34
C GLN A 140 15.88 -22.95 6.32
N THR A 141 14.76 -22.96 7.05
CA THR A 141 13.79 -24.08 6.99
C THR A 141 12.90 -24.03 5.75
N MET A 142 12.60 -22.84 5.24
CA MET A 142 11.77 -22.65 4.04
C MET A 142 12.57 -22.87 2.74
N LYS A 143 13.85 -22.51 2.73
CA LYS A 143 14.74 -22.64 1.56
C LYS A 143 14.79 -24.05 0.96
N PRO A 144 14.98 -25.15 1.71
CA PRO A 144 14.98 -26.49 1.12
C PRO A 144 13.59 -26.90 0.55
N LYS A 145 12.49 -26.35 1.08
CA LYS A 145 11.14 -26.56 0.51
C LYS A 145 10.97 -25.80 -0.81
N ALA A 146 11.51 -24.59 -0.91
CA ALA A 146 11.53 -23.81 -2.14
C ALA A 146 12.46 -24.44 -3.19
N ASP A 147 13.68 -24.81 -2.81
CA ASP A 147 14.67 -25.45 -3.69
C ASP A 147 14.16 -26.80 -4.25
N TYR A 148 13.45 -27.59 -3.42
CA TYR A 148 12.79 -28.82 -3.88
C TYR A 148 11.70 -28.54 -4.93
N PHE A 149 10.91 -27.47 -4.71
CA PHE A 149 9.87 -27.05 -5.65
C PHE A 149 10.48 -26.59 -6.97
N ASP A 150 11.53 -25.77 -6.93
CA ASP A 150 12.23 -25.27 -8.11
C ASP A 150 12.88 -26.44 -8.90
N ALA A 151 13.52 -27.38 -8.23
CA ALA A 151 14.08 -28.59 -8.86
C ALA A 151 13.01 -29.48 -9.54
N LEU A 152 11.78 -29.51 -9.03
CA LEU A 152 10.65 -30.20 -9.66
C LEU A 152 10.07 -29.40 -10.85
N VAL A 153 10.05 -28.07 -10.75
CA VAL A 153 9.62 -27.18 -11.84
C VAL A 153 10.58 -27.29 -13.04
N GLU A 154 11.89 -27.37 -12.79
CA GLU A 154 12.93 -27.48 -13.82
C GLU A 154 12.83 -28.75 -14.68
N ARG A 155 12.25 -29.84 -14.15
CA ARG A 155 12.06 -31.09 -14.92
C ARG A 155 11.02 -30.98 -16.05
N ASN A 156 10.41 -29.79 -16.22
CA ASN A 156 9.43 -29.44 -17.25
C ASN A 156 8.35 -30.52 -17.46
N LEU A 157 7.82 -31.04 -16.34
CA LEU A 157 6.75 -32.03 -16.31
C LEU A 157 5.42 -31.35 -16.66
N LEU A 158 5.14 -31.32 -17.96
CA LEU A 158 3.88 -30.84 -18.52
C LEU A 158 2.81 -31.91 -18.40
N THR A 159 1.64 -31.56 -17.87
CA THR A 159 0.48 -32.46 -17.83
C THR A 159 -0.70 -31.85 -18.56
N ASN A 160 -1.57 -32.68 -19.15
CA ASN A 160 -2.78 -32.18 -19.80
C ASN A 160 -3.83 -31.81 -18.74
N ILE A 161 -4.83 -31.01 -19.13
CA ILE A 161 -5.88 -30.50 -18.22
C ILE A 161 -6.61 -31.62 -17.46
N ARG A 162 -6.81 -32.78 -18.09
CA ARG A 162 -7.49 -33.93 -17.47
C ARG A 162 -6.64 -34.53 -16.35
N ASP A 163 -5.36 -34.78 -16.63
CA ASP A 163 -4.46 -35.38 -15.65
C ASP A 163 -4.17 -34.41 -14.52
N THR A 164 -4.03 -33.12 -14.82
CA THR A 164 -3.96 -32.06 -13.79
C THR A 164 -5.21 -32.05 -12.91
N ALA A 165 -6.42 -32.15 -13.48
CA ALA A 165 -7.65 -32.16 -12.68
C ALA A 165 -7.69 -33.36 -11.71
N LYS A 166 -7.29 -34.55 -12.18
CA LYS A 166 -7.19 -35.77 -11.34
C LYS A 166 -6.15 -35.61 -10.23
N GLU A 167 -4.97 -35.08 -10.56
CA GLU A 167 -3.89 -34.81 -9.60
C GLU A 167 -4.36 -33.87 -8.49
N LEU A 168 -5.09 -32.80 -8.85
CA LEU A 168 -5.66 -31.83 -7.93
C LEU A 168 -6.92 -32.33 -7.19
N GLY A 169 -7.44 -33.51 -7.51
CA GLY A 169 -8.63 -34.07 -6.88
C GLY A 169 -9.94 -33.39 -7.28
N VAL A 170 -10.00 -32.72 -8.43
CA VAL A 170 -11.19 -32.05 -8.95
C VAL A 170 -11.71 -32.76 -10.20
N LYS A 171 -13.05 -32.77 -10.39
CA LYS A 171 -13.64 -33.28 -11.63
C LYS A 171 -13.19 -32.43 -12.83
N GLU A 172 -12.76 -33.07 -13.91
CA GLU A 172 -12.26 -32.40 -15.13
C GLU A 172 -13.18 -31.27 -15.61
N LYS A 173 -14.50 -31.53 -15.70
CA LYS A 173 -15.48 -30.53 -16.13
C LYS A 173 -15.52 -29.30 -15.20
N THR A 174 -15.45 -29.52 -13.90
CA THR A 174 -15.44 -28.44 -12.89
C THR A 174 -14.16 -27.62 -13.01
N PHE A 175 -13.01 -28.29 -13.16
CA PHE A 175 -11.73 -27.61 -13.32
C PHE A 175 -11.66 -26.77 -14.60
N VAL A 176 -12.18 -27.29 -15.72
CA VAL A 176 -12.28 -26.54 -16.98
C VAL A 176 -13.17 -25.30 -16.85
N LEU A 177 -14.33 -25.44 -16.20
CA LEU A 177 -15.24 -24.31 -15.97
C LEU A 177 -14.56 -23.25 -15.10
N TRP A 178 -13.88 -23.67 -14.03
CA TRP A 178 -13.14 -22.80 -13.14
C TRP A 178 -12.03 -22.04 -13.86
N LEU A 179 -11.24 -22.69 -14.72
CA LEU A 179 -10.21 -22.04 -15.53
C LEU A 179 -10.79 -20.96 -16.47
N ILE A 180 -12.00 -21.19 -17.01
CA ILE A 180 -12.68 -20.23 -17.87
C ILE A 180 -13.25 -19.06 -17.03
N GLU A 181 -13.91 -19.36 -15.92
CA GLU A 181 -14.51 -18.38 -15.02
C GLU A 181 -13.46 -17.42 -14.44
N LYS A 182 -12.32 -17.96 -14.00
CA LYS A 182 -11.18 -17.17 -13.49
C LYS A 182 -10.33 -16.53 -14.60
N LYS A 183 -10.75 -16.64 -15.86
CA LYS A 183 -10.08 -16.06 -17.04
C LYS A 183 -8.63 -16.52 -17.21
N TYR A 184 -8.33 -17.78 -16.89
CA TYR A 184 -7.06 -18.42 -17.25
C TYR A 184 -7.09 -18.95 -18.69
N CYS A 185 -8.22 -19.53 -19.08
CA CYS A 185 -8.45 -20.06 -20.40
C CYS A 185 -9.75 -19.53 -21.03
N TYR A 186 -9.89 -19.71 -22.32
CA TYR A 186 -11.12 -19.50 -23.09
C TYR A 186 -11.36 -20.69 -24.03
N ARG A 187 -12.55 -20.76 -24.63
CA ARG A 187 -12.85 -21.71 -25.69
C ARG A 187 -12.72 -21.03 -27.05
N ASP A 188 -11.97 -21.63 -27.95
CA ASP A 188 -11.86 -21.17 -29.34
C ASP A 188 -13.14 -21.49 -30.14
N LEU A 189 -13.17 -21.08 -31.42
CA LEU A 189 -14.29 -21.34 -32.33
C LEU A 189 -14.54 -22.84 -32.56
N LYS A 190 -13.55 -23.70 -32.32
CA LYS A 190 -13.63 -25.16 -32.42
C LYS A 190 -13.96 -25.82 -31.07
N GLY A 191 -14.24 -25.03 -30.04
CA GLY A 191 -14.57 -25.49 -28.68
C GLY A 191 -13.36 -25.95 -27.85
N LYS A 192 -12.13 -25.76 -28.33
CA LYS A 192 -10.88 -26.14 -27.65
C LYS A 192 -10.48 -25.12 -26.60
N ILE A 193 -9.88 -25.61 -25.52
CA ILE A 193 -9.45 -24.79 -24.40
C ILE A 193 -8.07 -24.21 -24.70
N LYS A 194 -7.97 -22.88 -24.75
CA LYS A 194 -6.73 -22.14 -24.98
C LYS A 194 -6.47 -21.16 -23.84
N PRO A 195 -5.22 -21.01 -23.39
CA PRO A 195 -4.87 -20.02 -22.37
C PRO A 195 -4.89 -18.61 -22.96
N TYR A 196 -5.16 -17.61 -22.13
CA TYR A 196 -4.93 -16.21 -22.52
C TYR A 196 -3.43 -15.92 -22.61
N SER A 197 -3.05 -15.00 -23.51
CA SER A 197 -1.63 -14.64 -23.73
C SER A 197 -0.91 -14.18 -22.45
N ASN A 198 -1.61 -13.47 -21.56
CA ASN A 198 -1.06 -13.00 -20.28
C ASN A 198 -1.01 -14.10 -19.19
N LYS A 199 -1.44 -15.33 -19.51
CA LYS A 199 -1.43 -16.48 -18.59
C LYS A 199 -0.49 -17.59 -19.04
N MET A 200 0.27 -17.39 -20.12
CA MET A 200 1.24 -18.35 -20.65
C MET A 200 2.31 -18.78 -19.64
N GLN A 201 2.55 -18.03 -18.56
CA GLN A 201 3.45 -18.48 -17.49
C GLN A 201 3.01 -19.78 -16.78
N TYR A 202 1.75 -20.19 -16.94
CA TYR A 202 1.19 -21.41 -16.32
C TYR A 202 0.95 -22.54 -17.33
N PHE A 203 1.11 -22.27 -18.63
CA PHE A 203 0.70 -23.18 -19.70
C PHE A 203 1.74 -23.22 -20.81
N GLU A 204 1.86 -24.38 -21.46
CA GLU A 204 2.62 -24.53 -22.70
C GLU A 204 1.73 -25.13 -23.79
N LEU A 205 1.84 -24.60 -25.01
CA LEU A 205 1.20 -25.16 -26.19
C LEU A 205 2.20 -26.06 -26.91
N LYS A 206 1.90 -27.36 -27.04
CA LYS A 206 2.72 -28.29 -27.83
C LYS A 206 1.95 -28.84 -29.02
N GLU A 207 2.61 -28.93 -30.16
CA GLU A 207 2.08 -29.59 -31.35
C GLU A 207 2.16 -31.11 -31.17
N PHE A 208 1.15 -31.82 -31.64
CA PHE A 208 1.15 -33.27 -31.73
C PHE A 208 0.63 -33.69 -33.09
N THR A 209 1.11 -34.84 -33.56
CA THR A 209 0.61 -35.48 -34.77
C THR A 209 0.25 -36.92 -34.45
N THR A 210 -0.96 -37.31 -34.82
CA THR A 210 -1.44 -38.68 -34.67
C THR A 210 -0.88 -39.56 -35.80
N PRO A 211 -0.75 -40.88 -35.58
CA PRO A 211 -0.32 -41.82 -36.63
C PRO A 211 -1.19 -41.78 -37.90
N HIS A 212 -2.42 -41.27 -37.79
CA HIS A 212 -3.40 -41.16 -38.87
C HIS A 212 -3.31 -39.82 -39.63
N GLY A 213 -2.26 -39.02 -39.40
CA GLY A 213 -1.99 -37.79 -40.15
C GLY A 213 -2.70 -36.53 -39.63
N HIS A 214 -3.43 -36.59 -38.50
CA HIS A 214 -4.00 -35.40 -37.89
C HIS A 214 -2.97 -34.69 -37.01
N SER A 215 -2.72 -33.41 -37.27
CA SER A 215 -1.84 -32.55 -36.47
C SER A 215 -2.64 -31.43 -35.79
N ASP A 216 -2.32 -31.14 -34.53
CA ASP A 216 -3.00 -30.12 -33.75
C ASP A 216 -2.13 -29.62 -32.59
N THR A 217 -2.61 -28.61 -31.86
CA THR A 217 -1.93 -28.04 -30.69
C THR A 217 -2.68 -28.38 -29.40
N GLN A 218 -1.97 -28.97 -28.44
CA GLN A 218 -2.48 -29.31 -27.12
C GLN A 218 -2.04 -28.26 -26.08
N THR A 219 -2.98 -27.86 -25.23
CA THR A 219 -2.70 -27.04 -24.04
C THR A 219 -2.27 -27.93 -22.88
N LEU A 220 -1.05 -27.72 -22.38
CA LEU A 220 -0.49 -28.41 -21.23
C LEU A 220 -0.25 -27.41 -20.09
N ILE A 221 -0.27 -27.90 -18.86
CA ILE A 221 -0.07 -27.14 -17.63
C ILE A 221 1.32 -27.48 -17.10
N ASN A 222 2.11 -26.44 -16.82
CA ASN A 222 3.45 -26.61 -16.24
C ASN A 222 3.37 -26.74 -14.70
N PRO A 223 4.47 -27.15 -14.02
CA PRO A 223 4.47 -27.31 -12.56
C PRO A 223 4.04 -26.03 -11.80
N LYS A 224 4.44 -24.84 -12.29
CA LYS A 224 4.04 -23.55 -11.73
C LYS A 224 2.52 -23.33 -11.81
N GLY A 225 1.90 -23.70 -12.93
CA GLY A 225 0.46 -23.65 -13.14
C GLY A 225 -0.27 -24.60 -12.19
N ARG A 226 0.20 -25.84 -12.07
CA ARG A 226 -0.41 -26.84 -11.17
C ARG A 226 -0.45 -26.36 -9.73
N GLU A 227 0.66 -25.82 -9.23
CA GLU A 227 0.71 -25.34 -7.85
C GLU A 227 -0.14 -24.08 -7.64
N ALA A 228 -0.08 -23.14 -8.57
CA ALA A 228 -0.94 -21.95 -8.51
C ALA A 228 -2.42 -22.34 -8.49
N PHE A 229 -2.84 -23.29 -9.33
CA PHE A 229 -4.21 -23.76 -9.38
C PHE A 229 -4.58 -24.55 -8.13
N ARG A 230 -3.67 -25.37 -7.57
CA ARG A 230 -3.88 -26.07 -6.30
C ARG A 230 -4.25 -25.10 -5.17
N LEU A 231 -3.44 -24.06 -4.96
CA LEU A 231 -3.66 -23.07 -3.91
C LEU A 231 -4.97 -22.30 -4.10
N LEU A 232 -5.27 -21.90 -5.34
CA LEU A 232 -6.49 -21.16 -5.65
C LEU A 232 -7.75 -22.01 -5.52
N LEU A 233 -7.70 -23.29 -5.89
CA LEU A 233 -8.82 -24.22 -5.72
C LEU A 233 -9.11 -24.52 -4.25
N ILE A 234 -8.07 -24.58 -3.39
CA ILE A 234 -8.24 -24.68 -1.93
C ILE A 234 -8.91 -23.41 -1.41
N LYS A 235 -8.41 -22.23 -1.82
CA LYS A 235 -8.98 -20.93 -1.44
C LYS A 235 -10.45 -20.77 -1.85
N ASP A 236 -10.82 -21.27 -3.03
CA ASP A 236 -12.19 -21.26 -3.54
C ASP A 236 -13.06 -22.41 -2.98
N GLY A 237 -12.52 -23.24 -2.06
CA GLY A 237 -13.26 -24.31 -1.39
C GLY A 237 -13.60 -25.52 -2.27
N LEU A 238 -12.99 -25.64 -3.45
CA LEU A 238 -13.22 -26.73 -4.39
C LEU A 238 -12.39 -27.99 -4.08
N VAL A 239 -11.33 -27.84 -3.29
CA VAL A 239 -10.42 -28.92 -2.86
C VAL A 239 -10.07 -28.72 -1.40
N LYS A 240 -9.97 -29.81 -0.63
CA LYS A 240 -9.46 -29.77 0.74
C LYS A 240 -7.93 -29.82 0.72
N GLU A 241 -7.29 -29.08 1.63
CA GLU A 241 -5.85 -29.19 1.83
C GLU A 241 -5.50 -30.64 2.20
N LYS A 242 -4.74 -31.31 1.33
CA LYS A 242 -4.18 -32.61 1.66
C LYS A 242 -2.96 -32.35 2.53
N GLU A 243 -2.99 -32.84 3.77
CA GLU A 243 -1.77 -32.97 4.56
C GLU A 243 -0.77 -33.79 3.75
N CYS A 244 0.37 -33.20 3.47
CA CYS A 244 1.46 -33.88 2.78
C CYS A 244 2.03 -34.90 3.76
N GLN A 245 1.49 -36.12 3.76
CA GLN A 245 2.16 -37.26 4.38
C GLN A 245 3.40 -37.55 3.54
N ILE A 246 4.50 -36.89 3.88
CA ILE A 246 5.84 -37.33 3.47
C ILE A 246 6.04 -38.67 4.17
N THR A 247 5.58 -39.76 3.56
CA THR A 247 6.04 -41.09 3.94
C THR A 247 7.50 -41.13 3.53
N LEU A 248 8.38 -40.87 4.50
CA LEU A 248 9.78 -41.24 4.41
C LEU A 248 9.81 -42.76 4.24
N LEU A 249 9.83 -43.22 2.99
CA LEU A 249 10.19 -44.59 2.66
C LEU A 249 11.72 -44.66 2.73
N GLY A 250 12.18 -45.64 3.52
CA GLY A 250 13.56 -45.81 3.97
C GLY A 250 14.54 -46.27 2.91
#